data_AF-K1YD23-F1
#
_entry.id   AF-K1YD23-F1
#
_cell.length_a   1.000
_cell.length_b   1.000
_cell.length_c   1.000
_cell.angle_alpha   90.00
_cell.angle_beta   90.00
_cell.angle_gamma   90.00
#
_symmetry.space_group_name_H-M   'P 1'
#
loop_
_entity.id
_entity.type
_entity.pdbx_description
1 polymer ?
#
loop_
_entity_poly.entity_id
_entity_poly.type
_entity_poly.pdbx_seq_one_letter_code
_entity_poly.pdbx_strand_id
1 'polypeptide(L)'
;MKKHFLVTISNDTDNLYGVRFACSFFDILSEHTLTLLHICRLDSSDMQKTLTEMWKNPDDDLRDKIPIGARRAIEKSKELLSQSKISIDQVITKTVAERYGKVRDILNEGAEGLYDAIILGRRAAYSLQWVFEKPAGEIAHAMIRNSCCASPLWICPEPEPGRKNVLLCVDGSADSFRAVDHVGYILSAQDHHAITLFHVENGGGGDSNELFNRAEGILHDHGIGSDRITRLNTWGLTVTGSI
;
A
#
# COMPACT_ATOMS: atom_id res chain seq x y z
N MET A 1 11.75 -3.15 -14.30
CA MET A 1 10.90 -1.95 -14.41
C MET A 1 11.01 -1.15 -13.12
N LYS A 2 11.04 0.18 -13.24
CA LYS A 2 11.04 1.09 -12.10
C LYS A 2 9.64 1.13 -11.48
N LYS A 3 9.53 0.68 -10.23
CA LYS A 3 8.24 0.62 -9.51
C LYS A 3 7.94 1.97 -8.84
N HIS A 4 6.68 2.36 -8.83
CA HIS A 4 6.19 3.64 -8.30
C HIS A 4 5.15 3.43 -7.21
N PHE A 5 5.48 3.86 -5.98
CA PHE A 5 4.59 3.71 -4.83
C PHE A 5 4.09 5.06 -4.32
N LEU A 6 2.81 5.08 -3.93
CA LEU A 6 2.20 6.20 -3.21
C LEU A 6 2.30 5.96 -1.70
N VAL A 7 3.09 6.74 -0.98
CA VAL A 7 3.27 6.60 0.47
C VAL A 7 2.56 7.72 1.20
N THR A 8 1.55 7.37 2.01
CA THR A 8 0.83 8.37 2.81
C THR A 8 1.63 8.77 4.04
N ILE A 9 1.74 10.08 4.27
CA ILE A 9 2.41 10.66 5.43
C ILE A 9 1.46 11.58 6.22
N SER A 10 1.69 11.66 7.53
CA SER A 10 0.92 12.52 8.44
C SER A 10 1.83 13.57 9.08
N ASN A 11 1.26 14.56 9.76
CA ASN A 11 2.04 15.56 10.52
C ASN A 11 2.83 14.96 11.70
N ASP A 12 2.54 13.72 12.07
CA ASP A 12 3.23 13.01 13.13
C ASP A 12 4.49 12.35 12.59
N THR A 13 5.63 12.97 12.90
CA THR A 13 6.96 12.57 12.43
C THR A 13 7.48 11.29 13.09
N ASP A 14 6.94 10.93 14.25
CA ASP A 14 7.37 9.74 14.97
C ASP A 14 6.74 8.49 14.33
N ASN A 15 5.52 8.65 13.80
CA ASN A 15 4.67 7.60 13.26
C ASN A 15 4.65 7.53 11.71
N LEU A 16 5.80 7.77 11.05
CA LEU A 16 5.97 7.66 9.58
C LEU A 16 6.09 6.20 9.10
N TYR A 17 5.16 5.33 9.51
CA TYR A 17 5.30 3.87 9.33
C TYR A 17 5.30 3.39 7.88
N GLY A 18 4.55 4.03 6.98
CA GLY A 18 4.59 3.69 5.56
C GLY A 18 5.98 3.92 4.95
N VAL A 19 6.62 5.04 5.31
CA VAL A 19 8.00 5.36 4.91
C VAL A 19 8.97 4.36 5.52
N ARG A 20 8.84 4.06 6.83
CA ARG A 20 9.69 3.07 7.50
C ARG A 20 9.55 1.66 6.90
N PHE A 21 8.34 1.27 6.52
CA PHE A 21 8.10 0.01 5.83
C PHE A 21 8.82 -0.02 4.49
N ALA A 22 8.62 1.01 3.65
CA ALA A 22 9.34 1.15 2.39
C ALA A 22 10.86 1.07 2.61
N CYS A 23 11.38 1.73 3.64
CA CYS A 23 12.79 1.71 4.05
C CYS A 23 13.34 0.32 4.46
N SER A 24 12.47 -0.64 4.76
CA SER A 24 12.84 -1.97 5.27
C SER A 24 12.57 -3.10 4.29
N PHE A 25 11.61 -2.89 3.38
CA PHE A 25 11.09 -3.94 2.51
C PHE A 25 11.92 -4.07 1.23
N PHE A 26 12.26 -2.97 0.58
CA PHE A 26 13.00 -2.99 -0.67
C PHE A 26 14.51 -3.16 -0.44
N ASP A 27 15.21 -3.69 -1.45
CA ASP A 27 16.67 -3.81 -1.47
C ASP A 27 17.35 -2.62 -2.18
N ILE A 28 18.68 -2.56 -2.08
CA ILE A 28 19.52 -1.53 -2.69
C ILE A 28 19.57 -1.60 -4.22
N LEU A 29 19.29 -2.76 -4.81
CA LEU A 29 19.45 -2.97 -6.26
C LEU A 29 18.23 -2.57 -7.07
N SER A 30 17.12 -2.23 -6.42
CA SER A 30 15.86 -1.97 -7.10
C SER A 30 15.56 -0.47 -7.19
N GLU A 31 15.51 0.03 -8.42
CA GLU A 31 15.14 1.40 -8.74
C GLU A 31 13.66 1.66 -8.46
N HIS A 32 13.37 2.59 -7.53
CA HIS A 32 12.02 2.93 -7.11
C HIS A 32 11.74 4.44 -7.16
N THR A 33 10.51 4.77 -7.54
CA THR A 33 9.92 6.10 -7.34
C THR A 33 8.99 6.04 -6.14
N LEU A 34 9.09 7.02 -5.24
CA LEU A 34 8.14 7.19 -4.15
C LEU A 34 7.47 8.55 -4.27
N THR A 35 6.13 8.56 -4.29
CA THR A 35 5.36 9.80 -4.05
C THR A 35 4.95 9.85 -2.58
N LEU A 36 5.48 10.80 -1.82
CA LEU A 36 5.01 11.12 -0.48
C LEU A 36 3.74 11.98 -0.58
N LEU A 37 2.60 11.41 -0.22
CA LEU A 37 1.31 12.10 -0.20
C LEU A 37 0.98 12.59 1.21
N HIS A 38 0.80 13.89 1.32
CA HIS A 38 0.27 14.54 2.51
C HIS A 38 -1.10 15.15 2.20
N ILE A 39 -2.10 14.83 3.02
CA ILE A 39 -3.43 15.47 2.96
C ILE A 39 -3.57 16.47 4.10
N CYS A 40 -3.68 17.74 3.72
CA CYS A 40 -3.89 18.87 4.62
C CYS A 40 -5.36 18.99 5.00
N ARG A 41 -5.64 18.91 6.30
CA ARG A 41 -6.85 19.51 6.89
C ARG A 41 -6.56 20.98 7.07
N LEU A 42 -7.31 21.83 6.37
CA LEU A 42 -7.25 23.27 6.56
C LEU A 42 -8.27 23.63 7.64
N ASP A 43 -7.79 24.19 8.74
CA ASP A 43 -8.63 24.60 9.87
C ASP A 43 -9.30 25.97 9.55
N SER A 44 -10.42 26.24 10.19
CA SER A 44 -11.53 27.06 9.64
C SER A 44 -11.40 28.60 9.71
N SER A 45 -10.21 29.21 9.76
CA SER A 45 -10.10 30.69 9.71
C SER A 45 -9.53 31.24 8.39
N ASP A 46 -8.71 30.47 7.66
CA ASP A 46 -8.09 30.89 6.38
C ASP A 46 -8.69 30.17 5.15
N MET A 47 -9.79 29.45 5.35
CA MET A 47 -10.43 28.52 4.41
C MET A 47 -10.77 29.12 3.05
N GLN A 48 -11.44 30.27 3.03
CA GLN A 48 -12.03 30.76 1.78
C GLN A 48 -10.98 31.37 0.84
N LYS A 49 -9.97 32.05 1.39
CA LYS A 49 -8.84 32.56 0.61
C LYS A 49 -7.93 31.44 0.11
N THR A 50 -7.52 30.54 1.01
CA THR A 50 -6.56 29.47 0.68
C THR A 50 -7.14 28.48 -0.33
N LEU A 51 -8.40 28.07 -0.19
CA LEU A 51 -9.08 27.20 -1.16
C LEU A 51 -9.28 27.89 -2.51
N THR A 52 -9.68 29.16 -2.53
CA THR A 52 -9.87 29.91 -3.78
C THR A 52 -8.54 30.09 -4.54
N GLU A 53 -7.43 30.26 -3.82
CA GLU A 53 -6.09 30.38 -4.42
C GLU A 53 -5.56 29.02 -4.91
N MET A 54 -5.73 27.95 -4.14
CA MET A 54 -5.36 26.59 -4.56
C MET A 54 -6.20 26.06 -5.73
N TRP A 55 -7.47 26.48 -5.85
CA TRP A 55 -8.35 26.11 -6.97
C TRP A 55 -8.02 26.83 -8.26
N LYS A 56 -7.47 28.05 -8.17
CA LYS A 56 -7.08 28.82 -9.36
C LYS A 56 -5.87 28.22 -10.06
N ASN A 57 -4.89 27.73 -9.31
CA ASN A 57 -3.66 27.14 -9.84
C ASN A 57 -3.30 25.83 -9.09
N PRO A 58 -3.85 24.67 -9.49
CA PRO A 58 -3.51 23.37 -8.88
C PRO A 58 -2.03 23.00 -9.00
N ASP A 59 -1.34 23.55 -10.01
CA ASP A 59 0.07 23.33 -10.31
C ASP A 59 0.99 24.43 -9.75
N ASP A 60 0.47 25.46 -9.06
CA ASP A 60 1.31 26.47 -8.43
C ASP A 60 2.09 25.86 -7.27
N ASP A 61 3.36 26.22 -7.19
CA ASP A 61 4.32 25.65 -6.25
C ASP A 61 3.88 25.91 -4.81
N LEU A 62 3.20 24.94 -4.20
CA LEU A 62 2.63 25.00 -2.85
C LEU A 62 3.68 25.23 -1.74
N ARG A 63 4.97 25.37 -2.08
CA ARG A 63 6.11 25.44 -1.15
C ARG A 63 5.93 26.48 -0.03
N ASP A 64 5.27 27.59 -0.31
CA ASP A 64 5.05 28.66 0.67
C ASP A 64 3.77 28.51 1.52
N LYS A 65 2.92 27.50 1.24
CA LYS A 65 1.67 27.22 1.96
C LYS A 65 1.59 25.82 2.61
N ILE A 66 2.67 25.04 2.54
CA ILE A 66 2.74 23.74 3.22
C ILE A 66 2.69 23.97 4.75
N PRO A 67 1.73 23.38 5.48
CA PRO A 67 1.71 23.47 6.94
C PRO A 67 3.03 23.01 7.56
N ILE A 68 3.50 23.68 8.61
CA ILE A 68 4.79 23.38 9.26
C ILE A 68 4.92 21.87 9.59
N GLY A 69 3.82 21.25 10.07
CA GLY A 69 3.79 19.81 10.34
C GLY A 69 4.00 18.94 9.10
N ALA A 70 3.42 19.33 7.96
CA ALA A 70 3.59 18.62 6.70
C ALA A 70 5.03 18.74 6.18
N ARG A 71 5.61 19.94 6.26
CA ARG A 71 7.01 20.18 5.90
C ARG A 71 7.96 19.33 6.75
N ARG A 72 7.78 19.34 8.08
CA ARG A 72 8.60 18.54 9.00
C ARG A 72 8.48 17.04 8.71
N ALA A 73 7.27 16.55 8.41
CA ALA A 73 7.04 15.16 8.05
C ALA A 73 7.72 14.78 6.72
N ILE A 74 7.65 15.65 5.70
CA ILE A 74 8.32 15.45 4.41
C ILE A 74 9.84 15.42 4.59
N GLU A 75 10.40 16.40 5.30
CA GLU A 75 11.85 16.47 5.57
C GLU A 75 12.32 15.23 6.33
N LYS A 76 11.60 14.82 7.39
CA LYS A 76 11.93 13.62 8.14
C LYS A 76 11.81 12.35 7.30
N SER A 77 10.82 12.28 6.42
CA SER A 77 10.65 11.15 5.49
C SER A 77 11.84 11.05 4.53
N LYS A 78 12.26 12.17 3.94
CA LYS A 78 13.44 12.24 3.06
C LYS A 78 14.72 11.84 3.79
N GLU A 79 14.87 12.26 5.05
CA GLU A 79 16.00 11.86 5.91
C GLU A 79 16.02 10.34 6.17
N LEU A 80 14.87 9.75 6.52
CA LEU A 80 14.76 8.31 6.73
C LEU A 80 15.10 7.52 5.45
N LEU A 81 14.60 7.99 4.31
CA LEU A 81 14.84 7.36 3.01
C LEU A 81 16.33 7.47 2.61
N SER A 82 16.98 8.61 2.84
CA SER A 82 18.40 8.78 2.51
C SER A 82 19.36 8.02 3.43
N GLN A 83 18.96 7.76 4.68
CA GLN A 83 19.70 6.93 5.62
C GLN A 83 19.47 5.42 5.39
N SER A 84 18.43 5.05 4.64
CA SER A 84 18.11 3.66 4.34
C SER A 84 19.05 3.11 3.26
N LYS A 85 19.23 1.79 3.24
CA LYS A 85 20.06 1.11 2.24
C LYS A 85 19.34 0.89 0.90
N ILE A 86 18.26 1.60 0.59
CA ILE A 86 17.45 1.36 -0.60
C ILE A 86 17.84 2.33 -1.71
N SER A 87 17.82 1.85 -2.96
CA SER A 87 17.93 2.73 -4.13
C SER A 87 16.56 3.36 -4.42
N ILE A 88 16.34 4.54 -3.85
CA ILE A 88 15.21 5.39 -4.26
C ILE A 88 15.75 6.43 -5.21
N ASP A 89 15.47 6.24 -6.49
CA ASP A 89 15.92 7.15 -7.55
C ASP A 89 15.25 8.52 -7.42
N GLN A 90 13.98 8.52 -7.02
CA GLN A 90 13.16 9.73 -7.02
C GLN A 90 12.15 9.72 -5.87
N VAL A 91 12.18 10.78 -5.07
CA VAL A 91 11.16 11.09 -4.07
C VAL A 91 10.38 12.31 -4.54
N ILE A 92 9.13 12.08 -4.94
CA ILE A 92 8.15 13.11 -5.29
C ILE A 92 7.37 13.47 -4.02
N THR A 93 7.03 14.73 -3.84
CA THR A 93 6.19 15.18 -2.73
C THR A 93 4.92 15.79 -3.27
N LYS A 94 3.76 15.26 -2.86
CA LYS A 94 2.44 15.83 -3.14
C LYS A 94 1.79 16.25 -1.83
N THR A 95 1.41 17.51 -1.74
CA THR A 95 0.62 18.03 -0.62
C THR A 95 -0.68 18.55 -1.18
N VAL A 96 -1.80 17.98 -0.74
CA VAL A 96 -3.13 18.31 -1.28
C VAL A 96 -4.07 18.69 -0.14
N ALA A 97 -4.99 19.63 -0.39
CA ALA A 97 -6.06 19.93 0.55
C ALA A 97 -7.10 18.81 0.56
N GLU A 98 -7.62 18.46 1.73
CA GLU A 98 -8.74 17.51 1.86
C GLU A 98 -9.99 18.06 1.16
N ARG A 99 -10.56 17.28 0.23
CA ARG A 99 -11.74 17.64 -0.57
C ARG A 99 -12.94 16.75 -0.27
N TYR A 100 -12.75 15.44 -0.30
CA TYR A 100 -13.85 14.47 -0.22
C TYR A 100 -13.78 13.56 1.00
N GLY A 101 -12.88 13.89 1.93
CA GLY A 101 -12.48 13.05 3.05
C GLY A 101 -11.14 12.36 2.76
N LYS A 102 -10.23 12.30 3.74
CA LYS A 102 -8.86 11.76 3.56
C LYS A 102 -8.80 10.44 2.80
N VAL A 103 -9.65 9.48 3.15
CA VAL A 103 -9.63 8.15 2.53
C VAL A 103 -9.96 8.23 1.05
N ARG A 104 -11.01 8.97 0.70
CA ARG A 104 -11.42 9.10 -0.71
C ARG A 104 -10.40 9.89 -1.52
N ASP A 105 -9.79 10.91 -0.93
CA ASP A 105 -8.73 11.67 -1.58
C ASP A 105 -7.46 10.81 -1.81
N ILE A 106 -7.09 9.93 -0.87
CA ILE A 106 -5.99 8.95 -1.06
C ILE A 106 -6.29 8.00 -2.21
N LEU A 107 -7.50 7.43 -2.23
CA LEU A 107 -7.89 6.45 -3.23
C LEU A 107 -8.04 7.06 -4.63
N ASN A 108 -8.55 8.29 -4.73
CA ASN A 108 -8.62 9.02 -5.99
C ASN A 108 -7.21 9.31 -6.54
N GLU A 109 -6.30 9.81 -5.71
CA GLU A 109 -4.90 10.00 -6.10
C GLU A 109 -4.29 8.66 -6.54
N GLY A 110 -4.56 7.58 -5.81
CA GLY A 110 -4.17 6.22 -6.15
C GLY A 110 -4.61 5.78 -7.55
N ALA A 111 -5.89 5.98 -7.87
CA ALA A 111 -6.49 5.62 -9.15
C ALA A 111 -5.98 6.48 -10.32
N GLU A 112 -5.68 7.76 -10.09
CA GLU A 112 -5.21 8.69 -11.12
C GLU A 112 -3.70 8.57 -11.40
N GLY A 113 -2.90 8.25 -10.37
CA GLY A 113 -1.44 8.34 -10.43
C GLY A 113 -0.72 7.07 -10.91
N LEU A 114 -1.44 6.02 -11.31
CA LEU A 114 -0.89 4.75 -11.84
C LEU A 114 0.19 4.12 -10.95
N TYR A 115 -0.04 4.16 -9.63
CA TYR A 115 0.88 3.57 -8.66
C TYR A 115 0.79 2.05 -8.63
N ASP A 116 1.94 1.39 -8.48
CA ASP A 116 2.04 -0.06 -8.30
C ASP A 116 1.45 -0.51 -6.95
N ALA A 117 1.54 0.34 -5.91
CA ALA A 117 0.78 0.17 -4.68
C ALA A 117 0.66 1.48 -3.88
N ILE A 118 -0.36 1.54 -3.03
CA ILE A 118 -0.57 2.59 -2.04
C ILE A 118 -0.15 2.07 -0.67
N ILE A 119 0.85 2.71 -0.06
CA ILE A 119 1.39 2.36 1.26
C ILE A 119 0.76 3.26 2.32
N LEU A 120 0.05 2.63 3.26
CA LEU A 120 -0.64 3.27 4.36
C LEU A 120 0.09 3.04 5.67
N GLY A 121 0.49 4.13 6.32
CA GLY A 121 0.90 4.07 7.72
C GLY A 121 -0.29 3.91 8.68
N ARG A 122 0.02 3.73 9.97
CA ARG A 122 -0.94 3.50 11.06
C ARG A 122 -2.21 4.37 11.01
N ARG A 123 -2.07 5.69 10.88
CA ARG A 123 -3.21 6.62 10.94
C ARG A 123 -4.16 6.46 9.74
N ALA A 124 -3.60 6.29 8.55
CA ALA A 124 -4.40 6.06 7.36
C ALA A 124 -5.07 4.68 7.40
N ALA A 125 -4.36 3.67 7.90
CA ALA A 125 -4.89 2.33 8.15
C ALA A 125 -6.10 2.35 9.10
N TYR A 126 -6.03 3.06 10.24
CA TYR A 126 -7.19 3.24 11.13
C TYR A 126 -8.36 3.95 10.46
N SER A 127 -8.07 4.94 9.61
CA SER A 127 -9.12 5.64 8.86
C SER A 127 -9.81 4.74 7.84
N LEU A 128 -9.20 3.62 7.48
CA LEU A 128 -9.70 2.58 6.57
C LEU A 128 -10.14 1.30 7.29
N GLN A 129 -9.96 1.20 8.61
CA GLN A 129 -10.29 0.02 9.40
C GLN A 129 -11.74 -0.43 9.20
N TRP A 130 -12.66 0.53 9.08
CA TRP A 130 -14.08 0.26 8.84
C TRP A 130 -14.35 -0.46 7.51
N VAL A 131 -13.48 -0.32 6.48
CA VAL A 131 -13.62 -1.05 5.20
C VAL A 131 -13.44 -2.54 5.41
N PHE A 132 -12.52 -2.93 6.29
CA PHE A 132 -12.16 -4.33 6.54
C PHE A 132 -13.01 -4.96 7.65
N GLU A 133 -13.46 -4.19 8.63
CA GLU A 133 -14.32 -4.67 9.71
C GLU A 133 -15.78 -4.78 9.31
N LYS A 134 -16.22 -3.98 8.33
CA LYS A 134 -17.61 -3.97 7.83
C LYS A 134 -17.62 -3.99 6.31
N PRO A 135 -17.10 -5.06 5.67
CA PRO A 135 -17.03 -5.15 4.21
C PRO A 135 -18.42 -5.13 3.56
N ALA A 136 -19.45 -5.63 4.25
CA ALA A 136 -20.85 -5.52 3.84
C ALA A 136 -21.47 -4.12 3.99
N GLY A 137 -20.74 -3.15 4.55
CA GLY A 137 -21.20 -1.78 4.72
C GLY A 137 -21.33 -1.04 3.39
N GLU A 138 -22.37 -0.23 3.23
CA GLU A 138 -22.66 0.49 1.98
C GLU A 138 -21.48 1.34 1.48
N ILE A 139 -20.73 1.96 2.39
CA ILE A 139 -19.58 2.79 2.03
C ILE A 139 -18.42 1.94 1.51
N ALA A 140 -18.16 0.77 2.11
CA ALA A 140 -17.05 -0.11 1.72
C ALA A 140 -17.34 -0.69 0.34
N HIS A 141 -18.57 -1.19 0.19
CA HIS A 141 -19.08 -1.65 -1.09
C HIS A 141 -19.11 -0.56 -2.15
N ALA A 142 -19.49 0.69 -1.84
CA ALA A 142 -19.48 1.78 -2.80
C ALA A 142 -18.04 2.14 -3.25
N MET A 143 -17.07 2.12 -2.33
CA MET A 143 -15.66 2.37 -2.67
C MET A 143 -15.07 1.26 -3.55
N ILE A 144 -15.37 0.00 -3.24
CA ILE A 144 -14.95 -1.15 -4.05
C ILE A 144 -15.64 -1.11 -5.43
N ARG A 145 -16.97 -0.89 -5.48
CA ARG A 145 -17.74 -0.83 -6.74
C ARG A 145 -17.35 0.33 -7.65
N ASN A 146 -16.98 1.48 -7.09
CA ASN A 146 -16.59 2.66 -7.88
C ASN A 146 -15.15 2.59 -8.39
N SER A 147 -14.48 1.43 -8.31
CA SER A 147 -13.10 1.22 -8.78
C SER A 147 -12.06 2.15 -8.13
N CYS A 148 -12.36 2.67 -6.93
CA CYS A 148 -11.42 3.51 -6.18
C CYS A 148 -10.19 2.72 -5.69
N CYS A 149 -10.21 1.38 -5.76
CA CYS A 149 -9.09 0.51 -5.43
C CYS A 149 -8.47 -0.12 -6.69
N ALA A 150 -8.20 0.68 -7.72
CA ALA A 150 -7.51 0.22 -8.93
C ALA A 150 -6.08 -0.27 -8.62
N SER A 151 -5.41 0.37 -7.64
CA SER A 151 -4.09 -0.02 -7.17
C SER A 151 -4.14 -0.86 -5.89
N PRO A 152 -3.24 -1.83 -5.72
CA PRO A 152 -3.05 -2.59 -4.48
C PRO A 152 -2.83 -1.70 -3.25
N LEU A 153 -3.43 -2.07 -2.13
CA LEU A 153 -3.34 -1.33 -0.87
C LEU A 153 -2.50 -2.08 0.16
N TRP A 154 -1.45 -1.45 0.66
CA TRP A 154 -0.54 -2.01 1.67
C TRP A 154 -0.73 -1.30 3.01
N ILE A 155 -1.09 -2.06 4.03
CA ILE A 155 -1.36 -1.55 5.38
C ILE A 155 -0.16 -1.86 6.27
N CYS A 156 0.56 -0.81 6.66
CA CYS A 156 1.82 -0.89 7.38
C CYS A 156 1.75 -0.06 8.67
N PRO A 157 0.96 -0.50 9.69
CA PRO A 157 0.73 0.29 10.89
C PRO A 157 1.93 0.31 11.84
N GLU A 158 2.79 -0.71 11.78
CA GLU A 158 4.01 -0.81 12.58
C GLU A 158 4.92 -1.89 11.99
N PRO A 159 5.82 -1.57 11.06
CA PRO A 159 6.78 -2.54 10.56
C PRO A 159 7.77 -2.92 11.67
N GLU A 160 7.86 -4.22 11.95
CA GLU A 160 8.89 -4.75 12.83
C GLU A 160 10.26 -4.64 12.15
N PRO A 161 11.29 -4.09 12.84
CA PRO A 161 12.63 -3.97 12.25
C PRO A 161 13.19 -5.32 11.81
N GLY A 162 13.65 -5.40 10.56
CA GLY A 162 14.27 -6.60 10.00
C GLY A 162 13.30 -7.72 9.62
N ARG A 163 11.97 -7.50 9.72
CA ARG A 163 10.97 -8.45 9.21
C ARG A 163 11.13 -8.61 7.69
N LYS A 164 11.15 -9.87 7.25
CA LYS A 164 11.28 -10.27 5.84
C LYS A 164 10.27 -11.36 5.51
N ASN A 165 10.20 -11.66 4.21
CA ASN A 165 9.38 -12.71 3.59
C ASN A 165 7.90 -12.34 3.53
N VAL A 166 7.17 -13.03 2.64
CA VAL A 166 5.76 -12.79 2.37
C VAL A 166 4.98 -14.08 2.60
N LEU A 167 3.99 -14.02 3.48
CA LEU A 167 2.96 -15.06 3.60
C LEU A 167 1.81 -14.67 2.66
N LEU A 168 1.54 -15.52 1.67
CA LEU A 168 0.58 -15.26 0.61
C LEU A 168 -0.58 -16.26 0.71
N CYS A 169 -1.72 -15.77 1.21
CA CYS A 169 -2.92 -16.59 1.33
C CYS A 169 -3.57 -16.80 -0.05
N VAL A 170 -3.87 -18.05 -0.39
CA VAL A 170 -4.52 -18.42 -1.64
C VAL A 170 -5.74 -19.28 -1.33
N ASP A 171 -6.90 -18.90 -1.86
CA ASP A 171 -8.18 -19.58 -1.62
C ASP A 171 -8.85 -20.06 -2.92
N GLY A 172 -8.21 -19.85 -4.07
CA GLY A 172 -8.72 -20.23 -5.39
C GLY A 172 -9.59 -19.16 -6.05
N SER A 173 -9.90 -18.06 -5.36
CA SER A 173 -10.61 -16.92 -5.94
C SER A 173 -9.74 -16.16 -6.93
N ALA A 174 -10.37 -15.45 -7.88
CA ALA A 174 -9.67 -14.58 -8.81
C ALA A 174 -8.86 -13.49 -8.09
N ASP A 175 -9.38 -12.94 -6.99
CA ASP A 175 -8.68 -11.91 -6.21
C ASP A 175 -7.46 -12.46 -5.48
N SER A 176 -7.50 -13.70 -4.97
CA SER A 176 -6.30 -14.33 -4.41
C SER A 176 -5.21 -14.51 -5.46
N PHE A 177 -5.55 -14.90 -6.69
CA PHE A 177 -4.58 -15.00 -7.78
C PHE A 177 -4.07 -13.63 -8.28
N ARG A 178 -4.89 -12.57 -8.21
CA ARG A 178 -4.42 -11.18 -8.43
C ARG A 178 -3.41 -10.77 -7.36
N ALA A 179 -3.60 -11.20 -6.11
CA ALA A 179 -2.61 -10.99 -5.06
C ALA A 179 -1.31 -11.76 -5.32
N VAL A 180 -1.41 -13.00 -5.83
CA VAL A 180 -0.23 -13.80 -6.26
C VAL A 180 0.55 -13.08 -7.36
N ASP A 181 -0.15 -12.62 -8.40
CA ASP A 181 0.43 -11.85 -9.50
C ASP A 181 1.13 -10.58 -9.00
N HIS A 182 0.47 -9.81 -8.12
CA HIS A 182 1.04 -8.61 -7.53
C HIS A 182 2.31 -8.92 -6.71
N VAL A 183 2.30 -9.97 -5.89
CA VAL A 183 3.47 -10.38 -5.11
C VAL A 183 4.62 -10.80 -6.04
N GLY A 184 4.35 -11.59 -7.08
CA GLY A 184 5.34 -11.96 -8.09
C GLY A 184 5.96 -10.73 -8.75
N TYR A 185 5.11 -9.82 -9.24
CA TYR A 185 5.53 -8.56 -9.86
C TYR A 185 6.42 -7.74 -8.93
N ILE A 186 6.04 -7.57 -7.66
CA ILE A 186 6.78 -6.78 -6.67
C ILE A 186 8.10 -7.44 -6.29
N LEU A 187 8.13 -8.76 -6.12
CA LEU A 187 9.31 -9.50 -5.65
C LEU A 187 10.27 -9.96 -6.76
N SER A 188 9.91 -9.76 -8.03
CA SER A 188 10.76 -10.05 -9.20
C SER A 188 12.15 -9.38 -9.14
N ALA A 189 12.27 -8.27 -8.40
CA ALA A 189 13.51 -7.52 -8.20
C ALA A 189 13.96 -7.50 -6.72
N GLN A 190 13.45 -8.40 -5.88
CA GLN A 190 13.68 -8.43 -4.44
C GLN A 190 14.02 -9.87 -4.02
N ASP A 191 15.25 -10.32 -4.27
CA ASP A 191 15.66 -11.72 -4.08
C ASP A 191 15.79 -12.14 -2.60
N HIS A 192 15.93 -11.17 -1.68
CA HIS A 192 16.06 -11.37 -0.23
C HIS A 192 14.76 -11.79 0.48
N HIS A 193 13.65 -11.94 -0.26
CA HIS A 193 12.36 -12.33 0.28
C HIS A 193 11.96 -13.74 -0.18
N ALA A 194 11.66 -14.63 0.76
CA ALA A 194 10.96 -15.88 0.49
C ALA A 194 9.44 -15.64 0.46
N ILE A 195 8.72 -16.54 -0.23
CA ILE A 195 7.26 -16.55 -0.33
C ILE A 195 6.74 -17.87 0.26
N THR A 196 5.84 -17.77 1.22
CA THR A 196 5.08 -18.92 1.72
C THR A 196 3.67 -18.83 1.15
N LEU A 197 3.32 -19.72 0.22
CA LEU A 197 1.95 -19.90 -0.24
C LEU A 197 1.16 -20.64 0.85
N PHE A 198 0.09 -20.02 1.34
CA PHE A 198 -0.69 -20.53 2.45
C PHE A 198 -2.15 -20.77 2.05
N HIS A 199 -2.65 -21.98 2.30
CA HIS A 199 -4.04 -22.35 2.05
C HIS A 199 -4.69 -22.92 3.31
N VAL A 200 -5.94 -22.50 3.58
CA VAL A 200 -6.76 -23.07 4.65
C VAL A 200 -7.79 -24.01 4.01
N GLU A 201 -7.65 -25.30 4.28
CA GLU A 201 -8.52 -26.34 3.74
C GLU A 201 -9.81 -26.45 4.58
N ASN A 202 -10.96 -26.40 3.90
CA ASN A 202 -12.28 -26.45 4.53
C ASN A 202 -13.05 -27.75 4.22
N GLY A 203 -12.34 -28.86 3.95
CA GLY A 203 -12.94 -30.19 3.75
C GLY A 203 -13.79 -30.37 2.49
N GLY A 204 -13.92 -29.32 1.64
CA GLY A 204 -14.74 -29.31 0.42
C GLY A 204 -14.17 -30.08 -0.78
N GLY A 205 -13.10 -30.88 -0.59
CA GLY A 205 -12.55 -31.75 -1.64
C GLY A 205 -11.85 -31.05 -2.81
N GLY A 206 -11.57 -29.75 -2.73
CA GLY A 206 -10.72 -29.07 -3.71
C GLY A 206 -9.27 -29.53 -3.61
N ASP A 207 -8.61 -29.78 -4.74
CA ASP A 207 -7.20 -30.19 -4.76
C ASP A 207 -6.31 -28.98 -4.43
N SER A 208 -5.84 -28.91 -3.18
CA SER A 208 -4.91 -27.86 -2.74
C SER A 208 -3.63 -27.84 -3.58
N ASN A 209 -3.24 -28.97 -4.20
CA ASN A 209 -2.09 -29.00 -5.10
C ASN A 209 -2.36 -28.24 -6.40
N GLU A 210 -3.55 -28.34 -7.00
CA GLU A 210 -3.88 -27.60 -8.21
C GLU A 210 -3.83 -26.08 -7.95
N LEU A 211 -4.36 -25.66 -6.80
CA LEU A 211 -4.30 -24.27 -6.34
C LEU A 211 -2.86 -23.79 -6.18
N PHE A 212 -2.01 -24.56 -5.50
CA PHE A 212 -0.59 -24.21 -5.34
C PHE A 212 0.16 -24.21 -6.68
N ASN A 213 -0.07 -25.21 -7.54
CA ASN A 213 0.55 -25.28 -8.87
C ASN A 213 0.21 -24.06 -9.72
N ARG A 214 -1.05 -23.60 -9.67
CA ARG A 214 -1.47 -22.38 -10.37
C ARG A 214 -0.79 -21.14 -9.80
N ALA A 215 -0.73 -21.00 -8.47
CA ALA A 215 -0.07 -19.86 -7.83
C ALA A 215 1.43 -19.85 -8.14
N GLU A 216 2.10 -20.99 -8.08
CA GLU A 216 3.51 -21.13 -8.45
C GLU A 216 3.76 -20.81 -9.92
N GLY A 217 2.89 -21.24 -10.84
CA GLY A 217 2.97 -20.88 -12.25
C GLY A 217 3.02 -19.36 -12.45
N ILE A 218 2.12 -18.62 -11.78
CA ILE A 218 2.10 -17.14 -11.83
C ILE A 218 3.40 -16.56 -11.26
N LEU A 219 3.90 -17.08 -10.13
CA LEU A 219 5.15 -16.60 -9.54
C LEU A 219 6.36 -16.88 -10.45
N HIS A 220 6.39 -18.03 -11.12
CA HIS A 220 7.42 -18.39 -12.08
C HIS A 220 7.39 -17.50 -13.33
N ASP A 221 6.21 -17.09 -13.79
CA ASP A 221 6.07 -16.12 -14.90
C ASP A 221 6.70 -14.75 -14.54
N HIS A 222 6.76 -14.40 -13.26
CA HIS A 222 7.48 -13.22 -12.74
C HIS A 222 8.97 -13.48 -12.44
N GLY A 223 9.48 -14.68 -12.73
CA GLY A 223 10.87 -15.06 -12.52
C GLY A 223 11.23 -15.45 -11.08
N ILE A 224 10.24 -15.74 -10.23
CA ILE A 224 10.50 -16.23 -8.87
C ILE A 224 10.89 -17.71 -8.93
N GLY A 225 12.08 -18.06 -8.45
CA GLY A 225 12.56 -19.43 -8.38
C GLY A 225 11.85 -20.27 -7.33
N SER A 226 11.73 -21.59 -7.58
CA SER A 226 11.09 -22.54 -6.66
C SER A 226 11.81 -22.62 -5.30
N ASP A 227 13.10 -22.32 -5.25
CA ASP A 227 13.90 -22.24 -4.03
C ASP A 227 13.41 -21.14 -3.05
N ARG A 228 12.69 -20.13 -3.57
CA ARG A 228 12.09 -19.05 -2.78
C ARG A 228 10.65 -19.33 -2.37
N ILE A 229 10.04 -20.41 -2.87
CA ILE A 229 8.61 -20.69 -2.66
C ILE A 229 8.45 -21.88 -1.72
N THR A 230 7.61 -21.73 -0.70
CA THR A 230 7.22 -22.82 0.20
C THR A 230 5.71 -22.94 0.25
N ARG A 231 5.17 -24.15 0.19
CA ARG A 231 3.75 -24.42 0.38
C ARG A 231 3.46 -24.73 1.84
N LEU A 232 2.37 -24.18 2.36
CA LEU A 232 1.86 -24.48 3.70
C LEU A 232 0.34 -24.60 3.63
N ASN A 233 -0.21 -25.72 4.10
CA ASN A 233 -1.64 -25.89 4.27
C ASN A 233 -1.97 -26.16 5.74
N THR A 234 -3.14 -25.70 6.16
CA THR A 234 -3.73 -26.07 7.45
C THR A 234 -5.20 -26.38 7.27
N TRP A 235 -5.74 -27.21 8.14
CA TRP A 235 -7.18 -27.39 8.23
C TRP A 235 -7.80 -26.25 9.04
N GLY A 236 -8.94 -25.73 8.59
CA GLY A 236 -9.70 -24.69 9.27
C GLY A 236 -11.20 -24.97 9.27
N LEU A 237 -11.90 -24.43 10.26
CA LEU A 237 -13.35 -24.41 10.30
C LEU A 237 -13.85 -23.04 9.88
N THR A 238 -14.71 -22.99 8.86
CA THR A 238 -15.46 -21.77 8.55
C THR A 238 -16.45 -21.50 9.68
N VAL A 239 -16.23 -20.44 10.46
CA VAL A 239 -17.22 -19.97 11.43
C VAL A 239 -18.30 -19.21 10.65
N THR A 240 -19.50 -19.79 10.55
CA THR A 240 -20.66 -19.13 9.92
C THR A 240 -20.95 -17.79 10.61
N GLY A 241 -20.95 -16.70 9.84
CA GLY A 241 -21.27 -15.33 10.32
C GLY A 241 -20.09 -14.35 10.34
N SER A 242 -18.92 -14.73 9.83
CA SER A 242 -17.69 -13.90 9.82
C SER A 242 -17.26 -13.44 8.42
N ILE A 243 -18.19 -12.91 7.62
CA ILE A 243 -17.88 -12.14 6.39
C ILE A 243 -18.77 -10.90 6.36
#